data_AF-A0A3N5R034-F1
#
_entry.id   AF-A0A3N5R034-F1
#
_cell.length_a   1.000
_cell.length_b   1.000
_cell.length_c   1.000
_cell.angle_alpha   90.00
_cell.angle_beta   90.00
_cell.angle_gamma   90.00
#
_symmetry.space_group_name_H-M   'P 1'
#
loop_
_entity.id
_entity.type
_entity.pdbx_description
1 polymer ?
#
loop_
_entity_poly.entity_id
_entity_poly.type
_entity_poly.pdbx_seq_one_letter_code
_entity_poly.pdbx_strand_id
1 'polypeptide(L)'
;MSSSPFELFRRNLKPLMVFLTLLALFSFVVLPSIAMYQQRSAGMAGSDTRLASYDGGEYDANKVGYFTRAHYMTAQFLSQLAEVTIGRGGSPKVSNFQYNEQTKQIVNLGINSQPSDQASVRTMMFAAEAKKSGLDLDDTAIRSWLTAYTDGRLSDAEINGVLKQATRNQMGQFQLYEQLRTQLLAEAFQRQAMSGLAIEGRPIVTPAQQWDLFLRLNRRATIDAFAVNVADFVSETSDKPS
;
A
#
# COMPACT_ATOMS: atom_id res chain seq x y z
N MET A 1 57.47 -31.32 29.49
CA MET A 1 57.05 -30.69 30.76
C MET A 1 55.74 -29.95 30.49
N SER A 2 54.63 -30.50 30.94
CA SER A 2 53.29 -29.93 30.80
C SER A 2 53.09 -28.82 31.83
N SER A 3 53.19 -27.57 31.42
CA SER A 3 52.84 -26.42 32.27
C SER A 3 51.38 -26.52 32.68
N SER A 4 51.12 -26.65 33.97
CA SER A 4 49.75 -26.73 34.50
C SER A 4 49.01 -25.42 34.20
N PRO A 5 47.79 -25.44 33.61
CA PRO A 5 47.01 -24.24 33.29
C PRO A 5 46.76 -23.33 34.50
N PHE A 6 46.84 -23.88 35.71
CA PHE A 6 46.63 -23.18 36.97
C PHE A 6 47.82 -22.30 37.41
N GLU A 7 49.03 -22.53 36.91
CA GLU A 7 50.19 -21.68 37.23
C GLU A 7 50.10 -20.30 36.55
N LEU A 8 49.66 -20.27 35.29
CA LEU A 8 49.38 -19.02 34.57
C LEU A 8 48.28 -18.20 35.27
N PHE A 9 47.27 -18.89 35.79
CA PHE A 9 46.15 -18.27 36.52
C PHE A 9 46.58 -17.67 37.86
N ARG A 10 47.44 -18.36 38.63
CA ARG A 10 47.98 -17.83 39.89
C ARG A 10 48.96 -16.67 39.67
N ARG A 11 49.77 -16.73 38.61
CA ARG A 11 50.80 -15.71 38.35
C ARG A 11 50.20 -14.34 38.00
N ASN A 12 49.05 -14.32 37.32
CA ASN A 12 48.37 -13.10 36.88
C ASN A 12 47.03 -12.85 37.60
N LEU A 13 46.83 -13.43 38.79
CA LEU A 13 45.54 -13.40 39.48
C LEU A 13 45.09 -11.96 39.83
N LYS A 14 46.02 -11.10 40.24
CA LYS A 14 45.74 -9.68 40.55
C LYS A 14 45.36 -8.88 39.30
N PRO A 15 46.15 -8.84 38.21
CA PRO A 15 45.77 -8.12 37.00
C PRO A 15 44.48 -8.68 36.35
N LEU A 16 44.26 -10.00 36.44
CA LEU A 16 43.04 -10.62 35.93
C LEU A 16 41.80 -10.21 36.74
N MET A 17 41.87 -10.18 38.08
CA MET A 17 40.77 -9.66 38.90
C MET A 17 40.44 -8.19 38.58
N VAL A 18 41.46 -7.35 38.41
CA VAL A 18 41.25 -5.93 38.06
C VAL A 18 40.58 -5.78 36.69
N PHE A 19 41.00 -6.57 35.69
CA PHE A 19 40.38 -6.55 34.37
C PHE A 19 38.92 -7.03 34.41
N LEU A 20 38.64 -8.13 35.10
CA LEU A 20 37.29 -8.71 35.19
C LEU A 20 36.32 -7.81 35.97
N THR A 21 36.81 -7.12 37.00
CA THR A 21 36.01 -6.14 37.76
C THR A 21 35.71 -4.88 36.94
N LEU A 22 36.68 -4.37 36.16
CA LEU A 22 36.42 -3.28 35.22
C LEU A 22 35.44 -3.69 34.11
N LEU A 23 35.56 -4.91 33.58
CA LEU A 23 34.64 -5.45 32.58
C LEU A 23 33.22 -5.60 33.16
N ALA A 24 33.10 -6.06 34.41
CA ALA A 24 31.83 -6.16 35.11
C ALA A 24 31.19 -4.78 35.34
N LEU A 25 31.96 -3.78 35.79
CA LEU A 25 31.49 -2.40 35.93
C LEU A 25 31.01 -1.82 34.60
N PHE A 26 31.73 -2.07 33.50
CA PHE A 26 31.34 -1.61 32.17
C PHE A 26 30.05 -2.30 31.68
N SER A 27 29.94 -3.61 31.89
CA SER A 27 28.76 -4.43 31.54
C SER A 27 27.49 -3.90 32.22
N PHE A 28 27.56 -3.60 33.52
CA PHE A 28 26.41 -3.08 34.27
C PHE A 28 25.99 -1.66 33.86
N VAL A 29 26.86 -0.86 33.25
CA VAL A 29 26.54 0.51 32.80
C VAL A 29 26.07 0.53 31.33
N VAL A 30 26.64 -0.31 30.47
CA VAL A 30 26.39 -0.30 29.03
C VAL A 30 25.27 -1.26 28.61
N LEU A 31 25.09 -2.40 29.30
CA LEU A 31 23.99 -3.31 28.99
C LEU A 31 22.60 -2.69 29.21
N PRO A 32 22.32 -1.91 30.27
CA PRO A 32 21.00 -1.29 30.42
C PRO A 32 20.67 -0.27 29.32
N SER A 33 21.67 0.44 28.80
CA SER A 33 21.48 1.40 27.71
C SER A 33 21.23 0.72 26.36
N ILE A 34 21.91 -0.41 26.09
CA ILE A 34 21.62 -1.26 24.92
C ILE A 34 20.26 -1.95 25.06
N ALA A 35 19.95 -2.49 26.25
CA ALA A 35 18.67 -3.13 26.53
C ALA A 35 17.50 -2.13 26.37
N MET A 36 17.65 -0.87 26.78
CA MET A 36 16.66 0.18 26.51
C MET A 36 16.50 0.48 25.02
N TYR A 37 17.60 0.47 24.25
CA TYR A 37 17.55 0.67 22.80
C TYR A 37 16.87 -0.51 22.10
N GLN A 38 17.22 -1.74 22.49
CA GLN A 38 16.67 -2.98 21.95
C GLN A 38 15.21 -3.21 22.39
N GLN A 39 14.81 -2.75 23.59
CA GLN A 39 13.40 -2.73 24.03
C GLN A 39 12.58 -1.70 23.24
N ARG A 40 13.17 -0.56 22.86
CA ARG A 40 12.57 0.40 21.91
C ARG A 40 12.49 -0.16 20.49
N SER A 41 13.44 -1.00 20.07
CA SER A 41 13.40 -1.69 18.78
C SER A 41 12.49 -2.92 18.76
N ALA A 42 12.33 -3.63 19.88
CA ALA A 42 11.46 -4.81 20.01
C ALA A 42 9.97 -4.44 20.03
N GLY A 43 9.62 -3.19 20.38
CA GLY A 43 8.29 -2.63 20.17
C GLY A 43 7.99 -2.24 18.71
N MET A 44 8.98 -2.33 17.82
CA MET A 44 8.87 -1.96 16.40
C MET A 44 9.36 -3.08 15.46
N ALA A 45 9.44 -4.32 15.95
CA ALA A 45 9.64 -5.54 15.17
C ALA A 45 8.32 -6.31 14.99
N GLY A 46 7.22 -5.57 14.85
CA GLY A 46 5.93 -6.12 14.46
C GLY A 46 5.86 -6.28 12.95
N SER A 47 6.01 -7.52 12.49
CA SER A 47 5.58 -8.02 11.17
C SER A 47 6.09 -7.26 9.94
N ASP A 48 7.27 -7.65 9.42
CA ASP A 48 7.50 -7.64 7.97
C ASP A 48 6.77 -8.85 7.35
N THR A 49 5.46 -8.94 7.61
CA THR A 49 4.60 -9.98 7.04
C THR A 49 4.18 -9.47 5.68
N ARG A 50 4.85 -9.95 4.63
CA ARG A 50 4.51 -9.69 3.23
C ARG A 50 3.01 -9.98 3.00
N LEU A 51 2.21 -8.96 2.73
CA LEU A 51 0.77 -9.12 2.48
C LEU A 51 0.48 -9.46 1.01
N ALA A 52 1.27 -8.94 0.07
CA ALA A 52 1.13 -9.23 -1.35
C ALA A 52 2.43 -8.95 -2.14
N SER A 53 2.64 -9.67 -3.24
CA SER A 53 3.72 -9.44 -4.21
C SER A 53 3.14 -9.47 -5.62
N TYR A 54 3.48 -8.48 -6.45
CA TYR A 54 3.12 -8.39 -7.87
C TYR A 54 4.34 -7.87 -8.67
N ASP A 55 4.35 -8.05 -9.98
CA ASP A 55 5.39 -7.68 -10.97
C ASP A 55 5.68 -6.16 -11.07
N GLY A 56 5.28 -5.38 -10.06
CA GLY A 56 5.53 -3.95 -9.91
C GLY A 56 5.92 -3.53 -8.49
N GLY A 57 6.18 -4.48 -7.58
CA GLY A 57 6.69 -4.21 -6.23
C GLY A 57 6.17 -5.16 -5.15
N GLU A 58 6.84 -5.16 -4.00
CA GLU A 58 6.38 -5.86 -2.79
C GLU A 58 5.53 -4.92 -1.91
N TYR A 59 4.41 -5.43 -1.42
CA TYR A 59 3.54 -4.74 -0.46
C TYR A 59 3.69 -5.41 0.92
N ASP A 60 4.49 -4.78 1.78
CA ASP A 60 4.57 -5.09 3.21
C ASP A 60 3.28 -4.61 3.92
N ALA A 61 2.82 -5.38 4.90
CA ALA A 61 1.78 -5.02 5.87
C ALA A 61 1.91 -3.59 6.39
N ASN A 62 3.11 -3.13 6.69
CA ASN A 62 3.32 -1.78 7.21
C ASN A 62 2.95 -0.70 6.19
N LYS A 63 3.33 -0.91 4.92
CA LYS A 63 3.03 0.01 3.82
C LYS A 63 1.54 0.03 3.52
N VAL A 64 0.91 -1.15 3.45
CA VAL A 64 -0.54 -1.28 3.25
C VAL A 64 -1.28 -0.61 4.39
N GLY A 65 -0.93 -0.92 5.64
CA GLY A 65 -1.57 -0.32 6.81
C GLY A 65 -1.41 1.20 6.87
N TYR A 66 -0.26 1.75 6.49
CA TYR A 66 -0.08 3.20 6.36
C TYR A 66 -1.00 3.80 5.29
N PHE A 67 -1.04 3.19 4.10
CA PHE A 67 -1.91 3.64 3.01
C PHE A 67 -3.39 3.56 3.40
N THR A 68 -3.83 2.46 4.01
CA THR A 68 -5.20 2.27 4.49
C THR A 68 -5.58 3.36 5.50
N ARG A 69 -4.69 3.68 6.47
CA ARG A 69 -4.92 4.78 7.43
C ARG A 69 -5.04 6.14 6.76
N ALA A 70 -4.14 6.44 5.81
CA ALA A 70 -4.21 7.68 5.04
C ALA A 70 -5.50 7.76 4.20
N HIS A 71 -5.97 6.64 3.68
CA HIS A 71 -7.25 6.55 2.98
C HIS A 71 -8.41 6.90 3.91
N TYR A 72 -8.48 6.33 5.11
CA TYR A 72 -9.54 6.68 6.07
C TYR A 72 -9.59 8.18 6.37
N MET A 73 -8.43 8.81 6.60
CA MET A 73 -8.34 10.25 6.82
C MET A 73 -8.82 11.06 5.60
N THR A 74 -8.46 10.61 4.40
CA THR A 74 -8.89 11.24 3.15
C THR A 74 -10.40 11.12 2.94
N ALA A 75 -10.97 9.94 3.22
CA ALA A 75 -12.42 9.74 3.13
C ALA A 75 -13.17 10.62 4.14
N GLN A 76 -12.67 10.72 5.38
CA GLN A 76 -13.25 11.61 6.39
C GLN A 76 -13.17 13.08 5.96
N PHE A 77 -12.01 13.50 5.44
CA PHE A 77 -11.82 14.83 4.87
C PHE A 77 -12.82 15.12 3.73
N LEU A 78 -12.95 14.21 2.77
CA LEU A 78 -13.86 14.40 1.63
C LEU A 78 -15.33 14.43 2.08
N SER A 79 -15.72 13.63 3.07
CA SER A 79 -17.06 13.68 3.66
C SER A 79 -17.35 15.06 4.23
N GLN A 80 -16.45 15.58 5.06
CA GLN A 80 -16.61 16.91 5.65
C GLN A 80 -16.54 18.03 4.59
N LEU A 81 -15.68 17.88 3.58
CA LEU A 81 -15.57 18.83 2.48
C LEU A 81 -16.86 18.88 1.64
N ALA A 82 -17.46 17.72 1.38
CA ALA A 82 -18.74 17.62 0.69
C ALA A 82 -19.88 18.26 1.50
N GLU A 83 -19.93 18.02 2.82
CA GLU A 83 -20.90 18.66 3.72
C GLU A 83 -20.80 20.19 3.68
N VAL A 84 -19.57 20.74 3.77
CA VAL A 84 -19.35 22.20 3.69
C VAL A 84 -19.73 22.73 2.32
N THR A 85 -19.40 22.00 1.24
CA THR A 85 -19.73 22.39 -0.14
C THR A 85 -21.25 22.45 -0.34
N ILE A 86 -21.98 21.41 0.10
CA ILE A 86 -23.43 21.32 0.01
C ILE A 86 -24.09 22.38 0.90
N GLY A 87 -23.55 22.63 2.10
CA GLY A 87 -24.02 23.69 3.00
C GLY A 87 -23.89 25.09 2.40
N ARG A 88 -22.93 25.31 1.49
CA ARG A 88 -22.78 26.55 0.70
C ARG A 88 -23.61 26.54 -0.60
N GLY A 89 -24.54 25.60 -0.74
CA GLY A 89 -25.41 25.42 -1.91
C GLY A 89 -24.67 24.88 -3.14
N GLY A 90 -23.46 24.33 -2.98
CA GLY A 90 -22.68 23.71 -4.04
C GLY A 90 -22.94 22.22 -4.16
N SER A 91 -22.34 21.58 -5.15
CA SER A 91 -22.42 20.12 -5.27
C SER A 91 -21.10 19.60 -5.87
N PRO A 92 -20.45 18.60 -5.27
CA PRO A 92 -19.24 18.03 -5.86
C PRO A 92 -19.43 17.58 -7.31
N LYS A 93 -18.59 18.10 -8.22
CA LYS A 93 -18.62 17.83 -9.67
C LYS A 93 -17.53 16.83 -10.07
N VAL A 94 -17.39 15.74 -9.33
CA VAL A 94 -16.42 14.69 -9.61
C VAL A 94 -17.13 13.39 -9.99
N SER A 95 -16.40 12.51 -10.69
CA SER A 95 -16.93 11.20 -11.05
C SER A 95 -17.30 10.40 -9.80
N ASN A 96 -18.33 9.56 -9.90
CA ASN A 96 -18.79 8.64 -8.85
C ASN A 96 -19.23 9.30 -7.53
N PHE A 97 -19.24 10.63 -7.41
CA PHE A 97 -19.89 11.29 -6.28
C PHE A 97 -21.40 11.07 -6.34
N GLN A 98 -22.00 10.71 -5.20
CA GLN A 98 -23.43 10.48 -5.10
C GLN A 98 -23.96 11.08 -3.81
N TYR A 99 -25.02 11.87 -3.93
CA TYR A 99 -25.73 12.47 -2.82
C TYR A 99 -27.23 12.19 -2.99
N ASN A 100 -27.86 11.70 -1.93
CA ASN A 100 -29.29 11.46 -1.91
C ASN A 100 -30.01 12.71 -1.38
N GLU A 101 -30.71 13.41 -2.26
CA GLU A 101 -31.42 14.65 -1.90
C GLU A 101 -32.58 14.43 -0.93
N GLN A 102 -33.22 13.25 -0.95
CA GLN A 102 -34.36 12.93 -0.10
C GLN A 102 -33.92 12.66 1.35
N THR A 103 -32.86 11.87 1.52
CA THR A 103 -32.33 11.54 2.86
C THR A 103 -31.27 12.53 3.35
N LYS A 104 -30.84 13.45 2.48
CA LYS A 104 -29.73 14.40 2.71
C LYS A 104 -28.43 13.71 3.12
N GLN A 105 -28.17 12.53 2.55
CA GLN A 105 -27.00 11.72 2.88
C GLN A 105 -26.04 11.63 1.69
N ILE A 106 -24.75 11.74 1.99
CA ILE A 106 -23.69 11.43 1.04
C ILE A 106 -23.58 9.90 0.92
N VAL A 107 -23.78 9.38 -0.28
CA VAL A 107 -23.73 7.95 -0.57
C VAL A 107 -22.33 7.55 -1.03
N ASN A 108 -21.69 8.37 -1.85
CA ASN A 108 -20.36 8.11 -2.40
C ASN A 108 -19.55 9.41 -2.52
N LEU A 109 -18.27 9.34 -2.18
CA LEU A 109 -17.32 10.47 -2.14
C LEU A 109 -16.54 10.65 -3.44
N GLY A 110 -16.81 9.88 -4.49
CA GLY A 110 -16.00 9.87 -5.72
C GLY A 110 -14.69 9.08 -5.59
N ILE A 111 -14.41 8.55 -4.40
CA ILE A 111 -13.40 7.52 -4.14
C ILE A 111 -14.04 6.45 -3.25
N ASN A 112 -13.38 5.30 -3.08
CA ASN A 112 -13.85 4.28 -2.13
C ASN A 112 -13.98 4.87 -0.70
N SER A 113 -15.18 4.85 -0.14
CA SER A 113 -15.51 5.37 1.20
C SER A 113 -15.31 4.36 2.33
N GLN A 114 -15.13 3.08 2.01
CA GLN A 114 -14.76 2.02 2.97
C GLN A 114 -13.39 1.42 2.61
N PRO A 115 -12.29 2.05 3.07
CA PRO A 115 -10.95 1.48 2.94
C PRO A 115 -10.86 0.10 3.61
N SER A 116 -10.03 -0.77 3.06
CA SER A 116 -9.63 -2.04 3.66
C SER A 116 -8.26 -2.42 3.09
N ASP A 117 -7.49 -3.26 3.78
CA ASP A 117 -6.15 -3.63 3.31
C ASP A 117 -6.18 -4.29 1.93
N GLN A 118 -7.18 -5.15 1.68
CA GLN A 118 -7.37 -5.76 0.35
C GLN A 118 -7.69 -4.72 -0.72
N ALA A 119 -8.59 -3.77 -0.42
CA ALA A 119 -8.92 -2.70 -1.35
C ALA A 119 -7.72 -1.78 -1.61
N SER A 120 -6.96 -1.46 -0.56
CA SER A 120 -5.73 -0.67 -0.60
C SER A 120 -4.67 -1.30 -1.50
N VAL A 121 -4.39 -2.60 -1.33
CA VAL A 121 -3.45 -3.34 -2.18
C VAL A 121 -3.87 -3.24 -3.65
N ARG A 122 -5.15 -3.47 -3.94
CA ARG A 122 -5.68 -3.38 -5.30
C ARG A 122 -5.56 -1.96 -5.88
N THR A 123 -5.89 -0.93 -5.10
CA THR A 123 -5.73 0.46 -5.52
C THR A 123 -4.28 0.78 -5.84
N MET A 124 -3.34 0.41 -4.95
CA MET A 124 -1.92 0.65 -5.19
C MET A 124 -1.42 -0.09 -6.43
N MET A 125 -1.88 -1.32 -6.66
CA MET A 125 -1.56 -2.10 -7.86
C MET A 125 -2.04 -1.39 -9.14
N PHE A 126 -3.31 -0.96 -9.20
CA PHE A 126 -3.83 -0.27 -10.39
C PHE A 126 -3.17 1.09 -10.60
N ALA A 127 -2.86 1.82 -9.54
CA ALA A 127 -2.14 3.09 -9.64
C ALA A 127 -0.71 2.88 -10.17
N ALA A 128 -0.03 1.81 -9.75
CA ALA A 128 1.29 1.46 -10.28
C ALA A 128 1.21 1.11 -11.77
N GLU A 129 0.17 0.39 -12.19
CA GLU A 129 -0.05 0.05 -13.60
C GLU A 129 -0.37 1.27 -14.45
N ALA A 130 -1.19 2.20 -13.94
CA ALA A 130 -1.46 3.48 -14.57
C ALA A 130 -0.17 4.26 -14.84
N LYS A 131 0.72 4.32 -13.85
CA LYS A 131 2.04 4.97 -14.00
C LYS A 131 2.90 4.27 -15.04
N LYS A 132 2.93 2.93 -15.05
CA LYS A 132 3.63 2.15 -16.07
C LYS A 132 3.08 2.41 -17.49
N SER A 133 1.77 2.63 -17.62
CA SER A 133 1.15 2.98 -18.91
C SER A 133 1.31 4.45 -19.30
N GLY A 134 2.12 5.23 -18.55
CA GLY A 134 2.42 6.63 -18.85
C GLY A 134 1.39 7.64 -18.33
N LEU A 135 0.42 7.21 -17.52
CA LEU A 135 -0.50 8.13 -16.85
C LEU A 135 0.21 8.74 -15.64
N ASP A 136 0.28 10.06 -15.61
CA ASP A 136 0.72 10.81 -14.46
C ASP A 136 -0.28 11.92 -14.15
N LEU A 137 -0.48 12.17 -12.86
CA LEU A 137 -1.32 13.26 -12.38
C LEU A 137 -0.40 14.14 -11.57
N ASP A 138 -0.32 15.44 -11.91
CA ASP A 138 0.47 16.42 -11.17
C ASP A 138 -0.37 17.09 -10.06
N ASP A 139 0.25 17.93 -9.24
CA ASP A 139 -0.45 18.67 -8.17
C ASP A 139 -1.53 19.61 -8.71
N THR A 140 -1.36 20.11 -9.93
CA THR A 140 -2.35 20.95 -10.61
C THR A 140 -3.62 20.17 -10.87
N ALA A 141 -3.51 18.95 -11.40
CA ALA A 141 -4.65 18.07 -11.63
C ALA A 141 -5.40 17.73 -10.33
N ILE A 142 -4.66 17.45 -9.25
CA ILE A 142 -5.28 17.19 -7.93
C ILE A 142 -6.01 18.43 -7.40
N ARG A 143 -5.40 19.63 -7.55
CA ARG A 143 -6.05 20.89 -7.16
C ARG A 143 -7.32 21.14 -7.98
N SER A 144 -7.25 20.98 -9.31
CA SER A 144 -8.42 21.12 -10.17
C SER A 144 -9.52 20.12 -9.79
N TRP A 145 -9.17 18.90 -9.42
CA TRP A 145 -10.12 17.91 -8.91
C TRP A 145 -10.78 18.38 -7.60
N LEU A 146 -10.01 18.93 -6.64
CA LEU A 146 -10.56 19.50 -5.40
C LEU A 146 -11.43 20.74 -5.64
N THR A 147 -11.07 21.58 -6.62
CA THR A 147 -11.91 22.71 -7.05
C THR A 147 -13.23 22.21 -7.63
N ALA A 148 -13.21 21.19 -8.48
CA ALA A 148 -14.42 20.55 -9.00
C ALA A 148 -15.23 19.89 -7.87
N TYR A 149 -14.56 19.27 -6.89
CA TYR A 149 -15.20 18.70 -5.70
C TYR A 149 -15.94 19.73 -4.85
N THR A 150 -15.45 20.97 -4.83
CA THR A 150 -16.06 22.06 -4.07
C THR A 150 -16.97 22.95 -4.91
N ASP A 151 -17.19 22.60 -6.19
CA ASP A 151 -17.93 23.44 -7.15
C ASP A 151 -17.39 24.88 -7.22
N GLY A 152 -16.07 25.05 -6.99
CA GLY A 152 -15.40 26.35 -6.92
C GLY A 152 -15.81 27.24 -5.73
N ARG A 153 -16.53 26.71 -4.74
CA ARG A 153 -17.09 27.47 -3.60
C ARG A 153 -16.09 27.72 -2.46
N LEU A 154 -14.98 26.99 -2.45
CA LEU A 154 -13.97 27.05 -1.40
C LEU A 154 -12.62 27.40 -2.00
N SER A 155 -11.91 28.30 -1.33
CA SER A 155 -10.51 28.60 -1.60
C SER A 155 -9.58 27.51 -1.08
N ASP A 156 -8.34 27.45 -1.58
CA ASP A 156 -7.33 26.49 -1.12
C ASP A 156 -7.04 26.60 0.38
N ALA A 157 -7.12 27.80 0.95
CA ALA A 157 -6.94 28.04 2.38
C ALA A 157 -8.09 27.41 3.20
N GLU A 158 -9.33 27.52 2.72
CA GLU A 158 -10.50 26.92 3.35
C GLU A 158 -10.47 25.39 3.24
N ILE A 159 -10.11 24.86 2.06
CA ILE A 159 -9.94 23.40 1.85
C ILE A 159 -8.89 22.86 2.83
N ASN A 160 -7.75 23.54 2.97
CA ASN A 160 -6.73 23.18 3.95
C ASN A 160 -7.22 23.32 5.40
N GLY A 161 -8.07 24.31 5.70
CA GLY A 161 -8.74 24.43 7.00
C GLY A 161 -9.60 23.22 7.32
N VAL A 162 -10.42 22.77 6.36
CA VAL A 162 -11.25 21.57 6.48
C VAL A 162 -10.37 20.33 6.65
N LEU A 163 -9.27 20.19 5.90
CA LEU A 163 -8.33 19.08 6.04
C LEU A 163 -7.78 18.98 7.46
N LYS A 164 -7.31 20.10 8.02
CA LYS A 164 -6.78 20.15 9.38
C LYS A 164 -7.83 19.77 10.41
N GLN A 165 -9.06 20.26 10.23
CA GLN A 165 -10.16 19.95 11.15
C GLN A 165 -10.56 18.47 11.07
N ALA A 166 -10.80 17.95 9.86
CA ALA A 166 -11.25 16.58 9.62
C ALA A 166 -10.24 15.56 10.15
N THR A 167 -8.96 15.80 9.88
CA THR A 167 -7.88 14.85 10.23
C THR A 167 -7.26 15.15 11.59
N ARG A 168 -7.81 16.10 12.36
CA ARG A 168 -7.22 16.57 13.64
C ARG A 168 -5.73 16.92 13.49
N ASN A 169 -5.40 17.55 12.35
CA ASN A 169 -4.06 17.95 11.95
C ASN A 169 -3.05 16.79 11.84
N GLN A 170 -3.53 15.55 11.68
CA GLN A 170 -2.68 14.36 11.49
C GLN A 170 -2.24 14.19 10.04
N MET A 171 -2.94 14.80 9.09
CA MET A 171 -2.63 14.74 7.66
C MET A 171 -2.34 16.14 7.11
N GLY A 172 -1.19 16.27 6.45
CA GLY A 172 -0.82 17.47 5.70
C GLY A 172 -1.29 17.43 4.24
N GLN A 173 -1.24 18.59 3.57
CA GLN A 173 -1.65 18.74 2.17
C GLN A 173 -0.88 17.79 1.23
N PHE A 174 0.43 17.64 1.41
CA PHE A 174 1.25 16.74 0.60
C PHE A 174 0.76 15.28 0.70
N GLN A 175 0.50 14.80 1.91
CA GLN A 175 0.00 13.44 2.13
C GLN A 175 -1.39 13.24 1.53
N LEU A 176 -2.27 14.23 1.65
CA LEU A 176 -3.58 14.23 0.99
C LEU A 176 -3.41 14.11 -0.54
N TYR A 177 -2.52 14.92 -1.12
CA TYR A 177 -2.31 14.96 -2.56
C TYR A 177 -1.78 13.64 -3.09
N GLU A 178 -0.79 13.05 -2.43
CA GLU A 178 -0.27 11.73 -2.81
C GLU A 178 -1.33 10.62 -2.67
N GLN A 179 -2.16 10.68 -1.63
CA GLN A 179 -3.25 9.74 -1.45
C GLN A 179 -4.29 9.87 -2.57
N LEU A 180 -4.75 11.10 -2.86
CA LEU A 180 -5.70 11.36 -3.94
C LEU A 180 -5.11 10.96 -5.30
N ARG A 181 -3.85 11.30 -5.58
CA ARG A 181 -3.15 10.93 -6.82
C ARG A 181 -3.20 9.43 -7.06
N THR A 182 -2.89 8.65 -6.02
CA THR A 182 -2.90 7.18 -6.11
C THR A 182 -4.31 6.65 -6.37
N GLN A 183 -5.33 7.18 -5.66
CA GLN A 183 -6.73 6.76 -5.85
C GLN A 183 -7.25 7.11 -7.24
N LEU A 184 -6.97 8.32 -7.73
CA LEU A 184 -7.45 8.81 -9.02
C LEU A 184 -6.75 8.12 -10.20
N LEU A 185 -5.46 7.80 -10.07
CA LEU A 185 -4.75 6.98 -11.06
C LEU A 185 -5.34 5.57 -11.14
N ALA A 186 -5.61 4.94 -10.00
CA ALA A 186 -6.25 3.63 -9.98
C ALA A 186 -7.64 3.67 -10.64
N GLU A 187 -8.44 4.69 -10.34
CA GLU A 187 -9.77 4.88 -10.94
C GLU A 187 -9.68 5.14 -12.46
N ALA A 188 -8.73 5.97 -12.90
CA ALA A 188 -8.49 6.23 -14.32
C ALA A 188 -8.13 4.95 -15.08
N PHE A 189 -7.22 4.15 -14.52
CA PHE A 189 -6.83 2.86 -15.10
C PHE A 189 -8.00 1.88 -15.18
N GLN A 190 -8.79 1.77 -14.10
CA GLN A 190 -9.99 0.92 -14.09
C GLN A 190 -11.02 1.37 -15.13
N ARG A 191 -11.28 2.68 -15.25
CA ARG A 191 -12.18 3.22 -16.28
C ARG A 191 -11.68 2.94 -17.68
N GLN A 192 -10.39 3.13 -17.95
CA GLN A 192 -9.79 2.84 -19.25
C GLN A 192 -9.93 1.36 -19.60
N ALA A 193 -9.61 0.45 -18.68
CA ALA A 193 -9.74 -0.99 -18.87
C ALA A 193 -11.20 -1.41 -19.15
N MET A 194 -12.18 -0.74 -18.55
CA MET A 194 -13.60 -1.03 -18.74
C MET A 194 -14.24 -0.32 -19.94
N SER A 195 -13.64 0.77 -20.45
CA SER A 195 -14.20 1.57 -21.55
C SER A 195 -14.35 0.79 -22.86
N GLY A 196 -13.51 -0.21 -23.10
CA GLY A 196 -13.63 -1.13 -24.24
C GLY A 196 -14.51 -2.37 -23.97
N LEU A 197 -15.00 -2.54 -22.75
CA LEU A 197 -15.77 -3.69 -22.29
C LEU A 197 -17.17 -3.28 -21.82
N ALA A 198 -17.72 -2.17 -22.29
CA ALA A 198 -19.05 -1.69 -21.96
C ALA A 198 -19.90 -1.43 -23.22
N ILE A 199 -21.12 -1.96 -23.27
CA ILE A 199 -22.15 -1.59 -24.24
C ILE A 199 -23.22 -0.81 -23.46
N GLU A 200 -23.55 0.39 -23.92
CA GLU A 200 -24.56 1.28 -23.28
C GLU A 200 -24.27 1.57 -21.79
N GLY A 201 -23.00 1.71 -21.41
CA GLY A 201 -22.60 2.00 -20.03
C GLY A 201 -22.74 0.82 -19.06
N ARG A 202 -23.09 -0.38 -19.56
CA ARG A 202 -23.11 -1.62 -18.78
C ARG A 202 -21.88 -2.46 -19.13
N PRO A 203 -21.14 -2.98 -18.13
CA PRO A 203 -20.06 -3.93 -18.38
C PRO A 203 -20.58 -5.14 -19.17
N ILE A 204 -19.95 -5.47 -20.30
CA ILE A 204 -20.23 -6.65 -21.13
C ILE A 204 -19.83 -7.93 -20.38
N VAL A 205 -18.84 -7.81 -19.50
CA VAL A 205 -18.40 -8.88 -18.61
C VAL A 205 -19.24 -8.89 -17.33
N THR A 206 -19.88 -10.03 -17.06
CA THR A 206 -20.63 -10.23 -15.80
C THR A 206 -19.67 -10.26 -14.60
N PRO A 207 -20.12 -9.95 -13.37
CA PRO A 207 -19.27 -10.03 -12.18
C PRO A 207 -18.59 -11.39 -11.98
N ALA A 208 -19.28 -12.48 -12.35
CA ALA A 208 -18.72 -13.83 -12.31
C ALA A 208 -17.59 -14.03 -13.33
N GLN A 209 -17.73 -13.48 -14.55
CA GLN A 209 -16.69 -13.52 -15.57
C GLN A 209 -15.50 -12.62 -15.22
N GLN A 210 -15.74 -11.46 -14.57
CA GLN A 210 -14.65 -10.63 -14.05
C GLN A 210 -13.83 -11.37 -12.99
N TRP A 211 -14.49 -12.14 -12.10
CA TRP A 211 -13.81 -12.99 -11.13
C TRP A 211 -13.00 -14.11 -11.79
N ASP A 212 -13.55 -14.78 -12.81
CA ASP A 212 -12.81 -15.81 -13.55
C ASP A 212 -11.59 -15.22 -14.30
N LEU A 213 -11.74 -14.07 -14.94
CA LEU A 213 -10.63 -13.36 -15.60
C LEU A 213 -9.55 -12.94 -14.60
N PHE A 214 -9.95 -12.43 -13.43
CA PHE A 214 -9.03 -12.12 -12.33
C PHE A 214 -8.28 -13.37 -11.86
N LEU A 215 -8.96 -14.50 -11.71
CA LEU A 215 -8.33 -15.76 -11.32
C LEU A 215 -7.39 -16.29 -12.40
N ARG A 216 -7.70 -16.13 -13.69
CA ARG A 216 -6.81 -16.55 -14.80
C ARG A 216 -5.52 -15.72 -14.86
N LEU A 217 -5.62 -14.40 -14.65
CA LEU A 217 -4.47 -13.50 -14.66
C LEU A 217 -3.56 -13.68 -13.44
N ASN A 218 -4.14 -14.04 -12.28
CA ASN A 218 -3.39 -14.12 -11.02
C ASN A 218 -3.04 -15.56 -10.60
N ARG A 219 -3.54 -16.58 -11.28
CA ARG A 219 -3.07 -17.96 -11.05
C ARG A 219 -1.69 -18.14 -11.69
N ARG A 220 -0.67 -18.21 -10.85
CA ARG A 220 0.63 -18.78 -11.23
C ARG A 220 0.45 -20.29 -11.37
N ALA A 221 0.54 -20.80 -12.59
CA ALA A 221 0.66 -22.24 -12.82
C ALA A 221 2.15 -22.60 -12.80
N THR A 222 2.57 -23.35 -11.79
CA THR A 222 3.84 -24.07 -11.83
C THR A 222 3.62 -25.30 -12.70
N ILE A 223 4.31 -25.38 -13.84
CA ILE A 223 4.28 -26.57 -14.68
C ILE A 223 5.57 -27.37 -14.46
N ASP A 224 5.42 -28.67 -14.21
CA ASP A 224 6.52 -29.62 -14.34
C ASP A 224 6.53 -30.12 -15.78
N ALA A 225 7.37 -29.49 -16.61
CA ALA A 225 7.56 -29.88 -17.99
C ALA A 225 8.73 -30.87 -18.09
N PHE A 226 8.45 -32.07 -18.60
CA PHE A 226 9.49 -33.01 -18.98
C PHE A 226 9.83 -32.79 -20.46
N ALA A 227 11.06 -32.39 -20.74
CA ALA A 227 11.52 -32.27 -22.12
C ALA A 227 11.62 -33.67 -22.73
N VAL A 228 10.77 -33.95 -23.71
CA VAL A 228 10.87 -35.15 -24.55
C VAL A 228 11.69 -34.76 -25.77
N ASN A 229 12.88 -35.37 -25.92
CA ASN A 229 13.71 -35.14 -27.08
C ASN A 229 13.14 -35.91 -28.27
N VAL A 230 12.57 -35.18 -29.24
CA VAL A 230 11.92 -35.76 -30.41
C VAL A 230 12.88 -36.65 -31.21
N ALA A 231 14.18 -36.33 -31.21
CA ALA A 231 15.20 -37.12 -31.92
C ALA A 231 15.24 -38.60 -31.47
N ASP A 232 14.91 -38.87 -30.21
CA ASP A 232 14.94 -40.23 -29.65
C ASP A 232 13.79 -41.10 -30.20
N PHE A 233 12.75 -40.49 -30.80
CA PHE A 233 11.56 -41.18 -31.30
C PHE A 233 11.45 -41.19 -32.82
N VAL A 234 12.31 -40.44 -33.53
CA VAL A 234 12.30 -40.39 -35.01
C VAL A 234 12.56 -41.77 -35.61
N SER A 235 13.44 -42.57 -35.00
CA SER A 235 13.72 -43.94 -35.45
C SER A 235 12.58 -44.94 -35.17
N GLU A 236 11.64 -44.57 -34.31
CA GLU A 236 10.48 -45.39 -33.95
C GLU A 236 9.23 -45.00 -34.76
N THR A 237 9.34 -44.00 -35.65
CA THR A 237 8.23 -43.53 -36.46
C THR A 237 8.30 -44.12 -37.88
N SER A 238 7.18 -44.61 -38.40
CA SER A 238 7.06 -45.10 -39.78
C SER A 238 6.67 -43.95 -40.72
N ASP A 239 7.35 -43.81 -41.86
CA ASP A 239 7.03 -42.83 -42.92
C ASP A 239 5.66 -43.05 -43.58
N LYS A 240 4.99 -44.16 -43.26
CA LYS A 240 3.60 -44.42 -43.66
C LYS A 240 2.74 -44.53 -42.40
N PRO A 241 1.92 -43.51 -42.09
CA PRO A 241 0.89 -43.67 -41.08
C PRO A 241 -0.17 -44.65 -41.60
N SER A 242 -0.55 -45.62 -40.77
CA SER A 242 -1.68 -46.51 -41.00
C SER A 242 -3.01 -45.78 -40.91
#